data_AF-A0A9D3WE03-F1
#
_entry.id   AF-A0A9D3WE03-F1
#
_cell.length_a   1.000
_cell.length_b   1.000
_cell.length_c   1.000
_cell.angle_alpha   90.00
_cell.angle_beta   90.00
_cell.angle_gamma   90.00
#
_symmetry.space_group_name_H-M   'P 1'
#
loop_
_entity.id
_entity.type
_entity.pdbx_description
1 polymer ?
#
loop_
_entity_poly.entity_id
_entity_poly.type
_entity_poly.pdbx_seq_one_letter_code
_entity_poly.pdbx_strand_id
1 'polypeptide(L)'
;MGLYWLFWKIIWKLKTLPKVQVFIWRLGHENIPTNNMIASIRPTTNPSCQCYGAENETLLHAIKDCPSARAILYCSGLDDRLINRDFENCIDWLEELP
;
A
#
# COMPACT_ATOMS: atom_id res chain seq x y z
N MET A 1 7.28 7.90 17.76
CA MET A 1 7.21 6.57 18.42
C MET A 1 6.05 6.46 19.43
N GLY A 2 4.87 7.04 19.14
CA GLY A 2 3.69 6.98 20.03
C GLY A 2 2.32 6.98 19.32
N LEU A 3 2.30 6.97 17.98
CA LEU A 3 1.07 7.03 17.17
C LEU A 3 0.64 5.67 16.60
N TYR A 4 1.58 4.72 16.51
CA TYR A 4 1.36 3.41 15.91
C TYR A 4 0.26 2.57 16.59
N TRP A 5 0.22 2.56 17.94
CA TRP A 5 -0.83 1.83 18.66
C TRP A 5 -2.22 2.48 18.51
N LEU A 6 -2.27 3.81 18.47
CA LEU A 6 -3.51 4.54 18.27
C LEU A 6 -4.07 4.29 16.88
N PHE A 7 -3.20 4.30 15.86
CA PHE A 7 -3.54 3.95 14.49
C PHE A 7 -4.22 2.59 14.40
N TRP A 8 -3.59 1.53 14.94
CA TRP A 8 -4.21 0.21 14.92
C TRP A 8 -5.53 0.15 15.69
N LYS A 9 -5.62 0.83 16.83
CA LYS A 9 -6.87 0.91 17.59
C LYS A 9 -8.01 1.53 16.78
N ILE A 10 -7.71 2.47 15.88
CA ILE A 10 -8.68 3.05 14.94
C ILE A 10 -9.03 2.03 13.85
N ILE A 11 -8.04 1.42 13.19
CA ILE A 11 -8.26 0.42 12.14
C ILE A 11 -9.16 -0.73 12.61
N TRP A 12 -8.92 -1.27 13.80
CA TRP A 12 -9.72 -2.36 14.37
C TRP A 12 -11.16 -1.93 14.75
N LYS A 13 -11.41 -0.63 14.90
CA LYS A 13 -12.74 -0.07 15.16
C LYS A 13 -13.51 0.32 13.90
N LEU A 14 -12.87 0.29 12.73
CA LEU A 14 -13.54 0.59 11.46
C LEU A 14 -14.70 -0.39 11.23
N LYS A 15 -15.86 0.14 10.85
CA LYS A 15 -17.04 -0.64 10.47
C LYS A 15 -16.86 -1.22 9.06
N THR A 16 -15.94 -2.16 8.93
CA THR A 16 -15.62 -2.86 7.67
C THR A 16 -15.49 -4.36 7.91
N LEU A 17 -15.34 -5.13 6.84
CA LEU A 17 -15.16 -6.57 6.92
C LEU A 17 -13.81 -6.89 7.59
N PRO A 18 -13.72 -7.93 8.43
CA PRO A 18 -12.46 -8.32 9.08
C PRO A 18 -11.31 -8.54 8.09
N LYS A 19 -11.59 -9.05 6.88
CA LYS A 19 -10.59 -9.21 5.82
C LYS A 19 -9.98 -7.89 5.35
N VAL A 20 -10.74 -6.79 5.38
CA VAL A 20 -10.24 -5.46 5.02
C VAL A 20 -9.34 -4.92 6.13
N GLN A 21 -9.72 -5.11 7.39
CA GLN A 21 -8.87 -4.74 8.53
C GLN A 21 -7.53 -5.49 8.50
N VAL A 22 -7.56 -6.81 8.26
CA VAL A 22 -6.35 -7.64 8.12
C VAL A 22 -5.53 -7.22 6.91
N PHE A 23 -6.17 -6.83 5.81
CA PHE A 23 -5.46 -6.32 4.63
C PHE A 23 -4.72 -5.03 4.95
N ILE A 24 -5.37 -4.03 5.58
CA ILE A 24 -4.73 -2.78 6.03
C ILE A 24 -3.60 -3.09 7.03
N TRP A 25 -3.81 -4.07 7.91
CA TRP A 25 -2.79 -4.54 8.82
C TRP A 25 -1.54 -5.06 8.10
N ARG A 26 -1.70 -5.94 7.12
CA ARG A 26 -0.58 -6.44 6.31
C ARG A 26 0.09 -5.33 5.51
N LEU A 27 -0.70 -4.38 5.00
CA LEU A 27 -0.22 -3.25 4.23
C LEU A 27 0.71 -2.35 5.08
N GLY A 28 0.27 -1.94 6.28
CA GLY A 28 1.08 -1.13 7.20
C GLY A 28 2.30 -1.87 7.79
N HIS A 29 2.42 -3.17 7.57
CA HIS A 29 3.55 -3.99 7.98
C HIS A 29 4.44 -4.44 6.80
N GLU A 30 4.20 -3.93 5.58
CA GLU A 30 4.93 -4.33 4.37
C GLU A 30 4.93 -5.85 4.11
N ASN A 31 3.85 -6.53 4.52
CA ASN A 31 3.75 -7.99 4.57
C ASN A 31 2.78 -8.56 3.53
N ILE A 32 2.74 -7.94 2.35
CA ILE A 32 2.00 -8.43 1.19
C ILE A 32 3.03 -8.82 0.13
N PRO A 33 2.93 -10.04 -0.43
CA PRO A 33 3.88 -10.47 -1.45
C PRO A 33 3.72 -9.61 -2.70
N THR A 34 4.80 -8.94 -3.07
CA THR A 34 4.94 -8.17 -4.31
C THR A 34 6.07 -8.76 -5.14
N ASN A 35 6.11 -8.49 -6.45
CA ASN A 35 7.19 -9.04 -7.29
C ASN A 35 8.58 -8.60 -6.80
N ASN A 36 8.73 -7.37 -6.28
CA ASN A 36 10.00 -6.93 -5.72
C ASN A 36 10.38 -7.73 -4.45
N MET A 37 9.42 -8.01 -3.56
CA MET A 37 9.66 -8.86 -2.38
C MET A 37 9.96 -10.31 -2.78
N ILE A 38 9.27 -10.85 -3.78
CA ILE A 38 9.50 -12.22 -4.24
C ILE A 38 10.87 -12.31 -4.90
N ALA A 39 11.27 -11.32 -5.70
CA ALA A 39 12.59 -11.26 -6.35
C ALA A 39 13.75 -11.20 -5.35
N SER A 40 13.57 -10.55 -4.18
CA SER A 40 14.59 -10.53 -3.13
C SER A 40 14.84 -11.92 -2.50
N ILE A 41 13.83 -12.78 -2.49
CA ILE A 41 13.91 -14.17 -1.99
C ILE A 41 14.30 -15.13 -3.13
N ARG A 42 13.80 -14.88 -4.35
CA ARG A 42 13.97 -15.70 -5.54
C ARG A 42 14.49 -14.84 -6.69
N PRO A 43 15.82 -14.69 -6.84
CA PRO A 43 16.44 -13.77 -7.81
C PRO A 43 16.07 -14.01 -9.28
N THR A 44 15.53 -15.17 -9.63
CA THR A 44 15.04 -15.48 -10.98
C THR A 44 13.68 -14.86 -11.31
N THR A 45 13.02 -14.25 -10.32
CA THR A 45 11.71 -13.60 -10.49
C THR A 45 11.92 -12.18 -11.01
N ASN A 46 11.13 -11.78 -12.01
CA ASN A 46 11.12 -10.41 -12.49
C ASN A 46 10.46 -9.49 -11.43
N PRO A 47 11.16 -8.48 -10.87
CA PRO A 47 10.60 -7.58 -9.86
C PRO A 47 9.61 -6.55 -10.43
N SER A 48 9.51 -6.40 -11.75
CA SER A 48 8.70 -5.38 -12.38
C SER A 48 7.19 -5.57 -12.17
N CYS A 49 6.46 -4.46 -12.12
CA CYS A 49 5.00 -4.46 -12.11
C CYS A 49 4.45 -5.04 -13.41
N GLN A 50 3.55 -6.02 -13.32
CA GLN A 50 2.96 -6.66 -14.50
C GLN A 50 1.89 -5.80 -15.17
N CYS A 51 1.35 -4.81 -14.48
CA CYS A 51 0.33 -3.92 -15.04
C CYS A 51 0.91 -2.93 -16.06
N TYR A 52 2.13 -2.43 -15.82
CA TYR A 52 2.74 -1.37 -16.64
C TYR A 52 4.22 -1.62 -17.03
N GLY A 53 4.87 -2.66 -16.48
CA GLY A 53 6.17 -3.16 -16.92
C GLY A 53 7.40 -2.28 -16.65
N ALA A 54 7.22 -1.02 -16.26
CA ALA A 54 8.30 -0.05 -16.20
C ALA A 54 9.07 -0.03 -14.87
N GLU A 55 8.37 -0.13 -13.74
CA GLU A 55 8.95 0.03 -12.40
C GLU A 55 8.89 -1.27 -11.60
N ASN A 56 9.78 -1.41 -10.61
CA ASN A 56 9.71 -2.50 -9.65
C ASN A 56 8.42 -2.40 -8.84
N GLU A 57 7.70 -3.50 -8.72
CA GLU A 57 6.48 -3.59 -7.94
C GLU A 57 6.84 -3.67 -6.45
N THR A 58 7.07 -2.52 -5.84
CA THR A 58 7.04 -2.38 -4.38
C THR A 58 5.60 -2.41 -3.89
N LEU A 59 5.38 -2.55 -2.58
CA LEU A 59 4.01 -2.54 -2.05
C LEU A 59 3.34 -1.18 -2.20
N LEU A 60 4.08 -0.10 -1.95
CA LEU A 60 3.60 1.26 -2.19
C LEU A 60 3.27 1.48 -3.66
N HIS A 61 4.10 0.98 -4.58
CA HIS A 61 3.77 1.01 -6.01
C HIS A 61 2.48 0.24 -6.29
N ALA A 62 2.37 -1.00 -5.83
CA ALA A 62 1.19 -1.83 -6.11
C ALA A 62 -0.12 -1.22 -5.59
N ILE A 63 -0.09 -0.53 -4.44
CA ILE A 63 -1.30 0.02 -3.80
C ILE A 63 -1.60 1.47 -4.19
N LYS A 64 -0.58 2.26 -4.56
CA LYS A 64 -0.69 3.70 -4.75
C LYS A 64 -0.08 4.16 -6.06
N ASP A 65 1.21 3.93 -6.32
CA ASP A 65 1.91 4.63 -7.41
C ASP A 65 1.71 4.01 -8.79
N CYS A 66 1.32 2.73 -8.84
CA CYS A 66 0.99 2.03 -10.08
C CYS A 66 -0.11 2.81 -10.82
N PRO A 67 0.03 3.12 -12.12
CA PRO A 67 -0.98 3.91 -12.83
C PRO A 67 -2.39 3.28 -12.77
N SER A 68 -2.47 1.95 -12.73
CA SER A 68 -3.73 1.23 -12.50
C SER A 68 -4.32 1.52 -11.11
N ALA A 69 -3.50 1.44 -10.06
CA ALA A 69 -3.92 1.76 -8.70
C ALA A 69 -4.32 3.24 -8.56
N ARG A 70 -3.52 4.16 -9.12
CA ARG A 70 -3.82 5.60 -9.14
C ARG A 70 -5.19 5.88 -9.75
N ALA A 71 -5.51 5.25 -10.89
CA ALA A 71 -6.81 5.42 -11.54
C ALA A 71 -7.97 5.03 -10.61
N ILE A 72 -7.85 3.92 -9.88
CA ILE A 72 -8.86 3.48 -8.89
C ILE A 72 -8.95 4.48 -7.74
N LEU A 73 -7.82 4.96 -7.22
CA LEU A 73 -7.79 5.92 -6.11
C LEU A 73 -8.45 7.25 -6.50
N TYR A 74 -8.17 7.79 -7.68
CA TYR A 74 -8.87 8.98 -8.19
C TYR A 74 -10.38 8.75 -8.30
N CYS A 75 -10.81 7.60 -8.83
CA CYS A 75 -12.23 7.25 -8.91
C CYS A 75 -12.90 7.07 -7.54
N SER A 76 -12.15 6.71 -6.50
CA SER A 76 -12.67 6.61 -5.13
C SER A 76 -12.91 7.97 -4.45
N GLY A 77 -12.47 9.07 -5.07
CA GLY A 77 -12.57 10.42 -4.49
C GLY A 77 -11.52 10.71 -3.42
N LEU A 78 -10.40 9.98 -3.44
CA LEU A 78 -9.27 10.25 -2.56
C LEU A 78 -8.59 11.58 -2.96
N ASP A 79 -8.09 12.33 -1.99
CA ASP A 79 -7.46 13.63 -2.24
C ASP A 79 -6.21 13.49 -3.13
N ASP A 80 -6.11 14.34 -4.16
CA ASP A 80 -4.96 14.39 -5.07
C ASP A 80 -3.63 14.55 -4.35
N ARG A 81 -3.60 15.23 -3.20
CA ARG A 81 -2.39 15.39 -2.37
C ARG A 81 -1.92 14.06 -1.79
N LEU A 82 -2.84 13.18 -1.42
CA LEU A 82 -2.52 11.85 -0.90
C LEU A 82 -2.06 10.89 -2.01
N ILE A 83 -2.55 11.08 -3.23
CA ILE A 83 -2.17 10.25 -4.39
C ILE A 83 -0.81 10.70 -4.97
N ASN A 84 -0.57 12.01 -5.05
CA ASN A 84 0.61 12.56 -5.73
C ASN A 84 1.83 12.78 -4.82
N ARG A 85 1.66 12.79 -3.49
CA ARG A 85 2.79 12.94 -2.57
C ARG A 85 3.62 11.66 -2.51
N ASP A 86 4.94 11.80 -2.41
CA ASP A 86 5.83 10.66 -2.20
C ASP A 86 5.84 10.21 -0.74
N PHE A 87 5.88 8.90 -0.52
CA PHE A 87 5.97 8.27 0.79
C PHE A 87 7.08 7.22 0.74
N GLU A 88 7.73 6.96 1.87
CA GLU A 88 8.78 5.94 1.95
C GLU A 88 8.20 4.52 2.00
N ASN A 89 7.05 4.37 2.64
CA ASN A 89 6.39 3.09 2.88
C ASN A 89 4.86 3.25 3.01
N CYS A 90 4.15 2.13 3.14
CA CYS A 90 2.69 2.13 3.20
C CYS A 90 2.13 2.66 4.52
N ILE A 91 2.84 2.51 5.64
CA ILE A 91 2.32 2.99 6.94
C ILE A 91 2.29 4.52 6.96
N ASP A 92 3.31 5.19 6.42
CA ASP A 92 3.35 6.65 6.32
C ASP A 92 2.20 7.19 5.45
N TRP A 93 1.87 6.47 4.37
CA TRP A 93 0.72 6.82 3.54
C TRP A 93 -0.61 6.59 4.26
N LEU A 94 -0.74 5.46 4.96
CA LEU A 94 -1.96 5.10 5.68
C LEU A 94 -2.27 6.04 6.87
N GLU A 95 -1.24 6.53 7.57
CA GLU A 95 -1.41 7.45 8.71
C GLU A 95 -1.93 8.84 8.27
N GLU A 96 -1.83 9.18 6.99
CA GLU A 96 -2.30 10.44 6.41
C GLU A 96 -3.70 10.32 5.78
N LEU A 97 -4.28 9.11 5.77
CA LEU A 97 -5.66 8.91 5.33
C LEU A 97 -6.66 9.45 6.38
N PRO A 98 -7.78 10.05 5.92
CA PRO A 98 -8.80 10.62 6.81
C PRO A 98 -9.62 9.58 7.60
#